data_AF-A0A1C5S8V0-F1
#
_entry.id   AF-A0A1C5S8V0-F1
#
_cell.length_a   1.000
_cell.length_b   1.000
_cell.length_c   1.000
_cell.angle_alpha   90.00
_cell.angle_beta   90.00
_cell.angle_gamma   90.00
#
_symmetry.space_group_name_H-M   'P 1'
#
loop_
_entity.id
_entity.type
_entity.pdbx_description
1 polymer ?
#
loop_
_entity_poly.entity_id
_entity_poly.type
_entity_poly.pdbx_seq_one_letter_code
_entity_poly.pdbx_strand_id
1 'polypeptide(L)'
;MKNKLWLIVLIVSLAAVVVSGINVFRLSREYQKGINEYQQLESYASVKEEAPVQEESTEAEETEEESLIPVSVDIQYDELKKINEDFAGWLYYEPLDISYPIVRGNDNDYYTHYTFEGEKNSSGAIFMDFLNKTDCSDYNTIVYGHNMRNGTMFGSLKKMLNDSSIQEENPNFYVFTEDKAYMYEIFAVYLTQADSRTYDLIRNEEEQQGFLDYVDETATWRSDKVVSASDKVMTLSTCHGLHSNNRTIILGVLVASEDR
;
A
#
# COMPACT_ATOMS: atom_id res chain seq x y z
N MET A 1 59.00 -13.29 11.90
CA MET A 1 57.78 -12.90 12.64
C MET A 1 56.79 -12.11 11.78
N LYS A 2 57.23 -11.09 11.03
CA LYS A 2 56.36 -10.27 10.15
C LYS A 2 55.54 -11.09 9.12
N ASN A 3 56.11 -12.12 8.49
CA ASN A 3 55.37 -12.93 7.49
C ASN A 3 54.24 -13.76 8.11
N LYS A 4 54.39 -14.20 9.38
CA LYS A 4 53.32 -14.91 10.10
C LYS A 4 52.20 -13.94 10.50
N LEU A 5 52.54 -12.68 10.82
CA LEU A 5 51.56 -11.63 11.12
C LEU A 5 50.70 -11.30 9.88
N TRP A 6 51.32 -11.11 8.71
CA TRP A 6 50.59 -10.86 7.46
C TRP A 6 49.70 -12.03 7.04
N LEU A 7 50.16 -13.27 7.25
CA LEU A 7 49.34 -14.46 7.00
C LEU A 7 48.10 -14.50 7.92
N ILE A 8 48.25 -14.16 9.20
CA ILE A 8 47.12 -14.08 10.14
C ILE A 8 46.12 -13.00 9.70
N VAL A 9 46.61 -11.80 9.35
CA VAL A 9 45.76 -10.71 8.84
C VAL A 9 44.98 -11.16 7.60
N LEU A 10 45.65 -11.81 6.64
CA LEU A 10 45.00 -12.30 5.43
C LEU A 10 43.92 -13.36 5.71
N ILE A 11 44.17 -14.29 6.63
CA ILE A 11 43.18 -15.30 7.04
C ILE A 11 41.97 -14.64 7.69
N VAL A 12 42.19 -13.65 8.57
CA VAL A 12 41.09 -12.92 9.24
C VAL A 12 40.28 -12.11 8.22
N SER A 13 40.93 -11.42 7.28
CA SER A 13 40.25 -10.70 6.20
C SER A 13 39.44 -11.64 5.31
N LEU A 14 39.98 -12.81 4.95
CA LEU A 14 39.25 -13.80 4.15
C LEU A 14 38.03 -14.33 4.90
N ALA A 15 38.16 -14.63 6.20
CA ALA A 15 37.04 -15.05 7.03
C ALA A 15 35.95 -13.97 7.10
N ALA A 16 36.33 -12.69 7.25
CA ALA A 16 35.39 -11.58 7.25
C ALA A 16 34.62 -11.45 5.92
N VAL A 17 35.31 -11.62 4.78
CA VAL A 17 34.68 -11.64 3.45
C VAL A 17 33.70 -12.81 3.32
N VAL A 18 34.06 -14.01 3.77
CA VAL A 18 33.17 -15.19 3.74
C VAL A 18 31.93 -14.96 4.60
N VAL A 19 32.07 -14.46 5.82
CA VAL A 19 30.93 -14.13 6.71
C VAL A 19 30.03 -13.07 6.07
N SER A 20 30.61 -12.03 5.47
CA SER A 20 29.86 -10.98 4.78
C SER A 20 29.11 -11.54 3.57
N GLY A 21 29.76 -12.40 2.78
CA GLY A 21 29.15 -13.08 1.63
C GLY A 21 27.97 -13.96 2.03
N ILE A 22 28.08 -14.72 3.13
CA ILE A 22 26.98 -15.53 3.67
C ILE A 22 25.80 -14.65 4.10
N ASN A 23 26.07 -13.52 4.76
CA ASN A 23 25.02 -12.60 5.20
C ASN A 23 24.30 -11.95 4.02
N VAL A 24 25.04 -11.49 3.00
CA VAL A 24 24.45 -10.95 1.76
C VAL A 24 23.62 -12.02 1.06
N PHE A 25 24.12 -13.25 0.92
CA PHE A 25 23.37 -14.35 0.30
C PHE A 25 22.06 -14.66 1.05
N ARG A 26 22.08 -14.69 2.38
CA ARG A 26 20.88 -14.89 3.21
C ARG A 26 19.86 -13.78 2.99
N LEU A 27 20.31 -12.52 3.02
CA LEU A 27 19.45 -11.36 2.78
C LEU A 27 18.85 -11.39 1.37
N SER A 28 19.65 -11.65 0.34
CA SER A 28 19.17 -11.75 -1.03
C SER A 28 18.15 -12.87 -1.19
N ARG A 29 18.35 -14.03 -0.55
CA ARG A 29 17.40 -15.15 -0.60
C ARG A 29 16.08 -14.79 0.07
N GLU A 30 16.11 -14.07 1.19
CA GLU A 30 14.92 -13.58 1.88
C GLU A 30 14.13 -12.60 1.01
N TYR A 31 14.80 -11.63 0.40
CA TYR A 31 14.18 -10.68 -0.54
C TYR A 31 13.49 -11.39 -1.71
N GLN A 32 14.18 -12.35 -2.33
CA GLN A 32 13.62 -13.10 -3.47
C GLN A 32 12.40 -13.94 -3.06
N LYS A 33 12.37 -14.49 -1.85
CA LYS A 33 11.20 -15.22 -1.35
C LYS A 33 9.96 -14.34 -1.30
N GLY A 34 10.07 -13.14 -0.71
CA GLY A 34 8.94 -12.21 -0.61
C GLY A 34 8.45 -11.76 -1.98
N ILE A 35 9.38 -11.40 -2.88
CA ILE A 35 9.03 -11.02 -4.27
C ILE A 35 8.28 -12.16 -4.97
N ASN A 36 8.80 -13.38 -4.90
CA ASN A 36 8.18 -14.53 -5.56
C ASN A 36 6.81 -14.89 -4.98
N GLU A 37 6.60 -14.68 -3.68
CA GLU A 37 5.31 -14.88 -3.03
C GLU A 37 4.29 -13.88 -3.58
N TYR A 38 4.58 -12.58 -3.56
CA TYR A 38 3.65 -11.56 -4.06
C TYR A 38 3.38 -11.68 -5.56
N GLN A 39 4.39 -12.06 -6.36
CA GLN A 39 4.19 -12.37 -7.78
C GLN A 39 3.27 -13.59 -8.01
N GLN A 40 3.28 -14.57 -7.11
CA GLN A 40 2.32 -15.68 -7.18
C GLN A 40 0.92 -15.24 -6.76
N LEU A 41 0.82 -14.35 -5.77
CA LEU A 41 -0.46 -13.82 -5.30
C LEU A 41 -1.18 -13.00 -6.38
N GLU A 42 -0.46 -12.33 -7.28
CA GLU A 42 -1.03 -11.66 -8.46
C GLU A 42 -1.87 -12.62 -9.34
N SER A 43 -1.57 -13.92 -9.36
CA SER A 43 -2.39 -14.89 -10.12
C SER A 43 -3.80 -15.10 -9.57
N TYR A 44 -4.05 -14.68 -8.33
CA TYR A 44 -5.38 -14.73 -7.69
C TYR A 44 -6.20 -13.45 -7.93
N ALA A 45 -5.63 -12.44 -8.59
CA ALA A 45 -6.28 -11.17 -8.88
C ALA A 45 -5.98 -10.71 -10.31
N SER A 46 -6.93 -10.91 -11.24
CA SER A 46 -6.77 -10.46 -12.62
C SER A 46 -7.55 -9.17 -12.89
N VAL A 47 -6.83 -8.13 -13.32
CA VAL A 47 -7.42 -6.84 -13.71
C VAL A 47 -8.13 -6.99 -15.06
N LYS A 48 -9.38 -6.57 -15.12
CA LYS A 48 -10.18 -6.38 -16.33
C LYS A 48 -10.43 -4.88 -16.46
N GLU A 49 -9.76 -4.25 -17.42
CA GLU A 49 -10.09 -2.88 -17.80
C GLU A 49 -11.42 -2.90 -18.56
N GLU A 50 -12.42 -2.22 -18.02
CA GLU A 50 -13.63 -1.89 -18.77
C GLU A 50 -13.34 -0.61 -19.56
N ALA A 51 -13.50 -0.66 -20.88
CA ALA A 51 -13.12 0.44 -21.77
C ALA A 51 -13.90 1.73 -21.41
N PRO A 52 -13.30 2.92 -21.55
CA PRO A 52 -13.99 4.16 -21.28
C PRO A 52 -15.16 4.35 -22.27
N VAL A 53 -16.32 4.73 -21.72
CA VAL A 53 -17.55 5.04 -22.45
C VAL A 53 -17.26 6.10 -23.52
N GLN A 54 -17.29 5.71 -24.79
CA GLN A 54 -17.43 6.66 -25.89
C GLN A 54 -18.91 7.03 -25.99
N GLU A 55 -19.24 8.28 -25.70
CA GLU A 55 -20.52 8.86 -26.09
C GLU A 55 -20.61 8.91 -27.63
N GLU A 56 -21.07 7.84 -28.26
CA GLU A 56 -21.70 7.92 -29.57
C GLU A 56 -23.02 7.13 -29.57
N SER A 57 -24.10 7.89 -29.74
CA SER A 57 -25.48 7.46 -29.86
C SER A 57 -25.70 6.27 -30.79
N THR A 58 -26.36 5.20 -30.32
CA THR A 58 -27.58 4.67 -30.97
C THR A 58 -28.33 3.68 -30.08
N GLU A 59 -29.66 3.78 -30.18
CA GLU A 59 -30.73 3.09 -29.46
C GLU A 59 -30.67 1.55 -29.52
N ALA A 60 -30.53 0.90 -28.36
CA ALA A 60 -31.10 -0.41 -28.03
C ALA A 60 -31.13 -0.59 -26.50
N GLU A 61 -32.33 -0.83 -25.94
CA GLU A 61 -32.56 -1.13 -24.53
C GLU A 61 -31.90 -2.46 -24.11
N GLU A 62 -30.83 -2.40 -23.31
CA GLU A 62 -30.57 -3.33 -22.20
C GLU A 62 -30.07 -2.48 -21.03
N THR A 63 -30.78 -2.54 -19.90
CA THR A 63 -30.45 -1.80 -18.67
C THR A 63 -29.33 -2.53 -17.94
N GLU A 64 -28.10 -2.46 -18.47
CA GLU A 64 -26.91 -2.73 -17.65
C GLU A 64 -26.68 -1.48 -16.79
N GLU A 65 -26.73 -1.62 -15.46
CA GLU A 65 -26.34 -0.55 -14.56
C GLU A 65 -24.87 -0.22 -14.84
N GLU A 66 -24.59 0.98 -15.37
CA GLU A 66 -23.23 1.44 -15.63
C GLU A 66 -22.45 1.51 -14.32
N SER A 67 -21.36 0.76 -14.24
CA SER A 67 -20.42 0.75 -13.11
C SER A 67 -19.81 2.14 -12.90
N LEU A 68 -19.92 2.67 -11.69
CA LEU A 68 -19.26 3.89 -11.21
C LEU A 68 -17.75 3.68 -11.04
N ILE A 69 -17.29 2.43 -10.99
CA ILE A 69 -15.88 2.06 -10.85
C ILE A 69 -15.37 1.47 -12.18
N PRO A 70 -14.51 2.18 -12.91
CA PRO A 70 -14.07 1.78 -14.26
C PRO A 70 -13.06 0.63 -14.29
N VAL A 71 -12.68 0.10 -13.11
CA VAL A 71 -11.70 -0.96 -12.96
C VAL A 71 -12.33 -2.13 -12.22
N SER A 72 -12.36 -3.29 -12.87
CA SER A 72 -12.79 -4.54 -12.25
C SER A 72 -11.59 -5.44 -12.01
N VAL A 73 -11.45 -5.98 -10.79
CA VAL A 73 -10.40 -6.96 -10.46
C VAL A 73 -11.08 -8.26 -10.02
N ASP A 74 -10.94 -9.30 -10.83
CA ASP A 74 -11.47 -10.63 -10.55
C ASP A 74 -10.57 -11.31 -9.50
N ILE A 75 -11.03 -11.36 -8.25
CA ILE A 75 -10.27 -11.78 -7.09
C ILE A 75 -10.83 -13.11 -6.57
N GLN A 76 -9.95 -14.09 -6.41
CA GLN A 76 -10.30 -15.40 -5.85
C GLN A 76 -10.34 -15.36 -4.31
N TYR A 77 -11.36 -14.70 -3.74
CA TYR A 77 -11.48 -14.47 -2.29
C TYR A 77 -11.41 -15.76 -1.46
N ASP A 78 -12.12 -16.82 -1.86
CA ASP A 78 -12.12 -18.10 -1.15
C ASP A 78 -10.73 -18.74 -1.06
N GLU A 79 -9.93 -18.65 -2.12
CA GLU A 79 -8.58 -19.21 -2.12
C GLU A 79 -7.62 -18.35 -1.29
N LEU A 80 -7.72 -17.03 -1.40
CA LEU A 80 -6.92 -16.11 -0.59
C LEU A 80 -7.22 -16.24 0.91
N LYS A 81 -8.50 -16.40 1.29
CA LYS A 81 -8.90 -16.66 2.69
C LYS A 81 -8.41 -18.00 3.23
N LYS A 82 -8.30 -19.03 2.38
CA LYS A 82 -7.71 -20.33 2.79
C LYS A 82 -6.21 -20.21 3.06
N ILE A 83 -5.53 -19.32 2.34
CA ILE A 83 -4.10 -19.04 2.57
C ILE A 83 -3.93 -18.20 3.84
N ASN A 84 -4.74 -17.15 4.00
CA ASN A 84 -4.71 -16.30 5.17
C ASN A 84 -6.12 -15.78 5.55
N GLU A 85 -6.61 -16.20 6.72
CA GLU A 85 -7.91 -15.79 7.25
C GLU A 85 -7.99 -14.28 7.57
N ASP A 86 -6.85 -13.60 7.73
CA ASP A 86 -6.79 -12.15 7.97
C ASP A 86 -6.97 -11.34 6.66
N PHE A 87 -7.19 -11.97 5.51
CA PHE A 87 -7.41 -11.29 4.23
C PHE A 87 -8.63 -10.37 4.29
N ALA A 88 -8.42 -9.08 4.05
CA ALA A 88 -9.42 -8.02 4.17
C ALA A 88 -9.85 -7.44 2.82
N GLY A 89 -9.05 -7.61 1.76
CA GLY A 89 -9.37 -7.10 0.43
C GLY A 89 -8.13 -6.92 -0.43
N TRP A 90 -8.26 -6.23 -1.56
CA TRP A 90 -7.17 -6.02 -2.51
C TRP A 90 -7.00 -4.54 -2.80
N LEU A 91 -5.75 -4.06 -2.80
CA LEU A 91 -5.39 -2.68 -3.17
C LEU A 91 -4.83 -2.67 -4.58
N TYR A 92 -5.35 -1.78 -5.43
CA TYR A 92 -4.89 -1.60 -6.80
C TYR A 92 -4.64 -0.11 -7.13
N TYR A 93 -3.47 0.18 -7.69
CA TYR A 93 -3.11 1.48 -8.25
C TYR A 93 -2.10 1.29 -9.40
N GLU A 94 -2.60 1.39 -10.62
CA GLU A 94 -1.87 1.13 -11.87
C GLU A 94 -0.58 1.96 -12.04
N PRO A 95 -0.56 3.30 -11.80
CA PRO A 95 0.60 4.14 -12.14
C PRO A 95 1.91 3.77 -11.43
N LEU A 96 1.84 2.98 -10.36
CA LEU A 96 2.99 2.53 -9.57
C LEU A 96 3.13 1.00 -9.50
N ASP A 97 2.41 0.26 -10.35
CA ASP A 97 2.34 -1.21 -10.34
C ASP A 97 1.97 -1.75 -8.95
N ILE A 98 1.04 -1.09 -8.26
CA ILE A 98 0.58 -1.52 -6.94
C ILE A 98 -0.63 -2.42 -7.16
N SER A 99 -0.47 -3.70 -6.84
CA SER A 99 -1.55 -4.69 -6.84
C SER A 99 -1.23 -5.71 -5.75
N TYR A 100 -1.86 -5.56 -4.58
CA TYR A 100 -1.50 -6.37 -3.41
C TYR A 100 -2.73 -6.77 -2.59
N PRO A 101 -2.70 -7.97 -1.96
CA PRO A 101 -3.68 -8.30 -0.94
C PRO A 101 -3.44 -7.44 0.30
N ILE A 102 -4.53 -6.99 0.90
CA ILE A 102 -4.59 -6.29 2.18
C ILE A 102 -4.99 -7.32 3.23
N VAL A 103 -4.23 -7.40 4.31
CA VAL A 103 -4.57 -8.17 5.51
C VAL A 103 -4.89 -7.25 6.68
N ARG A 104 -5.65 -7.73 7.66
CA ARG A 104 -5.90 -7.00 8.90
C ARG A 104 -5.68 -7.91 10.09
N GLY A 105 -4.54 -7.70 10.77
CA GLY A 105 -4.21 -8.43 11.99
C GLY A 105 -4.88 -7.86 13.24
N ASN A 106 -4.50 -8.42 14.39
CA ASN A 106 -4.94 -7.95 15.71
C ASN A 106 -4.08 -6.80 16.27
N ASP A 107 -3.00 -6.46 15.58
CA ASP A 107 -2.08 -5.37 15.89
C ASP A 107 -1.43 -4.84 14.60
N ASN A 108 -0.67 -3.75 14.72
CA ASN A 108 0.07 -3.13 13.62
C ASN A 108 1.56 -3.56 13.56
N ASP A 109 1.98 -4.59 14.31
CA ASP A 109 3.38 -5.06 14.35
C ASP A 109 3.58 -6.34 13.54
N TYR A 110 2.65 -7.29 13.61
CA TYR A 110 2.81 -8.62 13.00
C TYR A 110 3.11 -8.53 11.50
N TYR A 111 2.24 -7.91 10.71
CA TYR A 111 2.40 -7.81 9.26
C TYR A 111 3.53 -6.88 8.79
N THR A 112 4.26 -6.26 9.73
CA THR A 112 5.54 -5.62 9.39
C THR A 112 6.67 -6.64 9.22
N HIS A 113 6.55 -7.84 9.77
CA HIS A 113 7.62 -8.85 9.77
C HIS A 113 7.21 -10.19 9.14
N TYR A 114 5.95 -10.33 8.74
CA TYR A 114 5.39 -11.53 8.13
C TYR A 114 4.69 -11.17 6.83
N THR A 115 4.81 -12.06 5.83
CA THR A 115 4.15 -11.92 4.53
C THR A 115 2.67 -12.31 4.60
N PHE A 116 1.98 -12.24 3.47
CA PHE A 116 0.60 -12.70 3.34
C PHE A 116 0.43 -14.17 3.73
N GLU A 117 1.37 -15.06 3.37
CA GLU A 117 1.33 -16.48 3.75
C GLU A 117 1.76 -16.73 5.22
N GLY A 118 2.07 -15.69 5.99
CA GLY A 118 2.51 -15.81 7.39
C GLY A 118 3.99 -16.20 7.52
N GLU A 119 4.78 -16.10 6.46
CA GLU A 119 6.21 -16.39 6.48
C GLU A 119 7.03 -15.18 6.94
N LYS A 120 8.02 -15.41 7.79
CA LYS A 120 8.86 -14.32 8.31
C LYS A 120 9.70 -13.70 7.19
N ASN A 121 9.48 -12.41 6.91
CA ASN A 121 10.16 -11.67 5.83
C ASN A 121 10.24 -10.17 6.14
N SER A 122 11.37 -9.56 5.82
CA SER A 122 11.59 -8.10 5.94
C SER A 122 10.71 -7.24 5.02
N SER A 123 10.07 -7.84 4.00
CA SER A 123 9.13 -7.14 3.12
C SER A 123 7.74 -6.98 3.73
N GLY A 124 7.40 -7.75 4.78
CA GLY A 124 6.10 -7.75 5.43
C GLY A 124 4.94 -7.99 4.45
N ALA A 125 3.77 -7.42 4.78
CA ALA A 125 2.58 -7.37 3.94
C ALA A 125 2.03 -5.95 3.78
N ILE A 126 1.05 -5.79 2.89
CA ILE A 126 0.18 -4.61 2.89
C ILE A 126 -0.94 -4.89 3.91
N PHE A 127 -1.10 -4.04 4.91
CA PHE A 127 -2.03 -4.33 6.01
C PHE A 127 -2.83 -3.11 6.46
N MET A 128 -4.09 -3.33 6.81
CA MET A 128 -4.98 -2.32 7.38
C MET A 128 -4.72 -2.17 8.87
N ASP A 129 -4.91 -0.95 9.41
CA ASP A 129 -4.85 -0.70 10.85
C ASP A 129 -5.82 -1.61 11.62
N PHE A 130 -5.34 -2.22 12.70
CA PHE A 130 -6.15 -3.12 13.52
C PHE A 130 -7.39 -2.45 14.15
N LEU A 131 -7.40 -1.13 14.31
CA LEU A 131 -8.55 -0.38 14.81
C LEU A 131 -9.59 -0.09 13.72
N ASN A 132 -9.20 -0.13 12.44
CA ASN A 132 -10.14 0.08 11.35
C ASN A 132 -11.02 -1.15 11.11
N LYS A 133 -12.23 -0.94 10.62
CA LYS A 133 -13.13 -2.00 10.17
C LYS A 133 -12.77 -2.44 8.75
N THR A 134 -12.86 -3.74 8.48
CA THR A 134 -12.53 -4.33 7.17
C THR A 134 -13.43 -3.86 6.04
N ASP A 135 -14.61 -3.30 6.36
CA ASP A 135 -15.55 -2.70 5.42
C ASP A 135 -15.22 -1.25 5.06
N CYS A 136 -14.05 -0.73 5.46
CA CYS A 136 -13.61 0.65 5.20
C CYS A 136 -14.63 1.72 5.67
N SER A 137 -15.47 1.39 6.67
CA SER A 137 -16.57 2.26 7.09
C SER A 137 -16.14 3.42 7.97
N ASP A 138 -14.95 3.37 8.56
CA ASP A 138 -14.41 4.44 9.40
C ASP A 138 -14.13 5.71 8.60
N TYR A 139 -14.01 6.84 9.31
CA TYR A 139 -13.69 8.11 8.67
C TYR A 139 -12.35 8.06 7.92
N ASN A 140 -11.28 7.61 8.59
CA ASN A 140 -9.97 7.41 7.99
C ASN A 140 -9.58 5.94 8.10
N THR A 141 -9.56 5.23 6.97
CA THR A 141 -9.00 3.87 6.91
C THR A 141 -7.52 3.97 6.59
N ILE A 142 -6.65 3.40 7.43
CA ILE A 142 -5.20 3.46 7.22
C ILE A 142 -4.71 2.10 6.74
N VAL A 143 -4.00 2.12 5.61
CA VAL A 143 -3.33 0.95 5.04
C VAL A 143 -1.83 1.21 5.03
N TYR A 144 -1.09 0.23 5.50
CA TYR A 144 0.33 0.26 5.74
C TYR A 144 1.08 -0.66 4.77
N GLY A 145 2.32 -0.29 4.45
CA GLY A 145 3.21 -1.14 3.65
C GLY A 145 4.66 -0.70 3.74
N HIS A 146 5.62 -1.59 3.53
CA HIS A 146 7.04 -1.22 3.67
C HIS A 146 7.53 -0.28 2.55
N ASN A 147 8.41 0.66 2.90
CA ASN A 147 9.14 1.49 1.94
C ASN A 147 10.36 0.74 1.39
N MET A 148 10.12 -0.26 0.54
CA MET A 148 11.20 -1.09 0.02
C MET A 148 12.10 -0.33 -0.96
N ARG A 149 13.41 -0.58 -0.87
CA ARG A 149 14.40 0.08 -1.75
C ARG A 149 14.25 -0.33 -3.22
N ASN A 150 13.77 -1.54 -3.48
CA ASN A 150 13.52 -2.06 -4.83
C ASN A 150 12.19 -1.56 -5.44
N GLY A 151 11.40 -0.76 -4.71
CA GLY A 151 10.12 -0.22 -5.19
C GLY A 151 8.90 -1.10 -4.93
N THR A 152 9.06 -2.35 -4.51
CA THR A 152 7.94 -3.25 -4.15
C THR A 152 7.19 -2.77 -2.91
N MET A 153 6.02 -3.35 -2.63
CA MET A 153 5.11 -2.93 -1.57
C MET A 153 4.76 -1.44 -1.76
N PHE A 154 4.95 -0.60 -0.75
CA PHE A 154 4.78 0.86 -0.85
C PHE A 154 6.10 1.60 -1.14
N GLY A 155 7.16 0.89 -1.52
CA GLY A 155 8.45 1.47 -1.86
C GLY A 155 8.40 2.45 -3.04
N SER A 156 7.40 2.31 -3.92
CA SER A 156 7.17 3.16 -5.08
C SER A 156 6.42 4.46 -4.74
N LEU A 157 5.67 4.55 -3.62
CA LEU A 157 4.88 5.74 -3.25
C LEU A 157 5.71 7.02 -3.16
N LYS A 158 6.98 6.91 -2.76
CA LYS A 158 7.92 8.06 -2.72
C LYS A 158 8.15 8.73 -4.08
N LYS A 159 7.80 8.08 -5.20
CA LYS A 159 7.86 8.70 -6.53
C LYS A 159 6.85 9.85 -6.63
N MET A 160 5.66 9.73 -6.05
CA MET A 160 4.60 10.75 -6.06
C MET A 160 4.97 12.04 -5.30
N LEU A 161 5.95 11.96 -4.39
CA LEU A 161 6.52 13.15 -3.73
C LEU A 161 7.40 13.99 -4.66
N ASN A 162 7.98 13.36 -5.68
CA ASN A 162 8.97 13.99 -6.57
C ASN A 162 8.40 14.26 -7.97
N ASP A 163 7.32 13.58 -8.34
CA ASP A 163 6.68 13.66 -9.64
C ASP A 163 5.16 13.67 -9.45
N SER A 164 4.57 14.86 -9.52
CA SER A 164 3.13 15.02 -9.30
C SER A 164 2.27 14.58 -10.48
N SER A 165 2.86 14.40 -11.66
CA SER A 165 2.13 13.93 -12.85
C SER A 165 1.47 12.57 -12.60
N ILE A 166 2.07 11.73 -11.75
CA ILE A 166 1.55 10.40 -11.38
C ILE A 166 0.12 10.51 -10.83
N GLN A 167 -0.10 11.38 -9.84
CA GLN A 167 -1.42 11.58 -9.24
C GLN A 167 -2.28 12.63 -9.95
N GLU A 168 -1.70 13.50 -10.77
CA GLU A 168 -2.48 14.49 -11.54
C GLU A 168 -3.15 13.86 -12.77
N GLU A 169 -2.44 12.96 -13.46
CA GLU A 169 -2.96 12.28 -14.66
C GLU A 169 -3.85 11.08 -14.30
N ASN A 170 -3.52 10.36 -13.22
CA ASN A 170 -4.24 9.16 -12.78
C ASN A 170 -4.50 9.22 -11.26
N PRO A 171 -5.49 10.01 -10.81
CA PRO A 171 -5.67 10.31 -9.39
C PRO A 171 -6.35 9.19 -8.60
N ASN A 172 -6.79 8.10 -9.23
CA ASN A 172 -7.65 7.11 -8.58
C ASN A 172 -6.90 5.82 -8.21
N PHE A 173 -7.03 5.41 -6.96
CA PHE A 173 -6.71 4.05 -6.52
C PHE A 173 -7.96 3.33 -6.04
N TYR A 174 -7.90 2.01 -6.03
CA TYR A 174 -9.07 1.15 -5.84
C TYR A 174 -8.82 0.15 -4.71
N VAL A 175 -9.85 -0.07 -3.91
CA VAL A 175 -9.85 -1.10 -2.87
C VAL A 175 -11.03 -2.03 -3.08
N PHE A 176 -10.76 -3.33 -3.08
CA PHE A 176 -11.72 -4.37 -3.39
C PHE A 176 -11.88 -5.30 -2.18
N THR A 177 -12.92 -5.11 -1.42
CA THR A 177 -13.35 -6.05 -0.38
C THR A 177 -14.24 -7.14 -0.98
N GLU A 178 -14.55 -8.19 -0.22
CA GLU A 178 -15.44 -9.26 -0.67
C GLU A 178 -16.82 -8.73 -1.09
N ASP A 179 -17.36 -7.77 -0.33
CA ASP A 179 -18.72 -7.27 -0.55
C ASP A 179 -18.77 -6.02 -1.44
N LYS A 180 -17.68 -5.24 -1.51
CA LYS A 180 -17.67 -3.89 -2.11
C LYS A 180 -16.38 -3.53 -2.82
N ALA A 181 -16.50 -2.78 -3.91
CA ALA A 181 -15.42 -2.01 -4.53
C ALA A 181 -15.49 -0.55 -4.05
N TYR A 182 -14.32 0.07 -3.87
CA TYR A 182 -14.17 1.46 -3.48
C TYR A 182 -13.19 2.15 -4.43
N MET A 183 -13.58 3.33 -4.92
CA MET A 183 -12.70 4.22 -5.68
C MET A 183 -12.36 5.43 -4.82
N TYR A 184 -11.07 5.69 -4.66
CA TYR A 184 -10.55 6.83 -3.91
C TYR A 184 -9.76 7.74 -4.84
N GLU A 185 -10.07 9.03 -4.81
CA GLU A 185 -9.32 10.05 -5.55
C GLU A 185 -8.28 10.71 -4.64
N ILE A 186 -7.02 10.67 -5.06
CA ILE A 186 -5.86 11.19 -4.33
C ILE A 186 -5.96 12.70 -4.24
N PHE A 187 -6.02 13.23 -3.02
CA PHE A 187 -6.13 14.67 -2.79
C PHE A 187 -4.93 15.29 -2.10
N ALA A 188 -4.08 14.50 -1.43
CA ALA A 188 -2.86 14.98 -0.80
C ALA A 188 -1.75 13.93 -0.77
N VAL A 189 -0.50 14.39 -0.89
CA VAL A 189 0.72 13.59 -0.79
C VAL A 189 1.74 14.34 0.06
N TYR A 190 2.32 13.69 1.07
CA TYR A 190 3.31 14.34 1.94
C TYR A 190 4.23 13.36 2.67
N LEU A 191 5.25 13.92 3.32
CA LEU A 191 6.18 13.20 4.18
C LEU A 191 5.94 13.61 5.64
N THR A 192 5.76 12.64 6.52
CA THR A 192 5.54 12.87 7.95
C THR A 192 6.37 11.91 8.83
N GLN A 193 6.22 12.00 10.14
CA GLN A 193 6.84 11.08 11.12
C GLN A 193 5.80 10.09 11.68
N ALA A 194 6.26 9.02 12.31
CA ALA A 194 5.39 7.97 12.88
C ALA A 194 4.50 8.44 14.04
N ASP A 195 4.84 9.56 14.70
CA ASP A 195 4.11 10.17 15.82
C ASP A 195 3.31 11.42 15.40
N SER A 196 3.08 11.58 14.10
CA SER A 196 2.34 12.72 13.57
C SER A 196 0.83 12.60 13.77
N ARG A 197 0.14 13.74 13.60
CA ARG A 197 -1.32 13.83 13.63
C ARG A 197 -2.03 13.03 12.54
N THR A 198 -1.29 12.52 11.54
CA THR A 198 -1.83 11.62 10.50
C THR A 198 -2.50 10.38 11.12
N TYR A 199 -2.01 9.92 12.28
CA TYR A 199 -2.44 8.69 12.94
C TYR A 199 -3.32 8.94 14.17
N ASP A 200 -3.77 10.19 14.38
CA ASP A 200 -4.68 10.50 15.47
C ASP A 200 -6.02 9.77 15.28
N LEU A 201 -6.60 9.31 16.38
CA LEU A 201 -7.96 8.76 16.37
C LEU A 201 -8.98 9.88 16.20
N ILE A 202 -9.70 9.85 15.09
CA ILE A 202 -10.71 10.86 14.73
C ILE A 202 -12.10 10.38 15.16
N ARG A 203 -12.75 11.15 16.04
CA ARG A 203 -13.97 10.74 16.76
C ARG A 203 -15.18 11.61 16.47
N ASN A 204 -14.97 12.83 16.00
CA ASN A 204 -16.02 13.82 15.78
C ASN A 204 -15.65 14.78 14.65
N GLU A 205 -16.61 15.60 14.25
CA GLU A 205 -16.49 16.53 13.11
C GLU A 205 -15.42 17.61 13.33
N GLU A 206 -15.20 18.07 14.57
CA GLU A 206 -14.13 19.03 14.89
C GLU A 206 -12.74 18.39 14.67
N GLU A 207 -12.56 17.13 15.09
CA GLU A 207 -11.34 16.36 14.84
C GLU A 207 -11.16 16.03 13.35
N GLN A 208 -12.25 15.79 12.60
CA GLN A 208 -12.22 15.59 11.15
C GLN A 208 -11.73 16.85 10.43
N GLN A 209 -12.30 18.02 10.76
CA GLN A 209 -11.85 19.29 10.20
C GLN A 209 -10.40 19.58 10.59
N GLY A 210 -10.03 19.36 11.86
CA GLY A 210 -8.66 19.55 12.33
C GLY A 210 -7.64 18.62 11.66
N PHE A 211 -8.07 17.45 11.18
CA PHE A 211 -7.24 16.57 10.35
C PHE A 211 -7.05 17.14 8.95
N LEU A 212 -8.11 17.64 8.29
CA LEU A 212 -8.00 18.27 6.98
C LEU A 212 -7.15 19.53 7.01
N ASP A 213 -7.30 20.37 8.04
CA ASP A 213 -6.46 21.56 8.24
C ASP A 213 -4.97 21.16 8.39
N TYR A 214 -4.68 20.10 9.14
CA TYR A 214 -3.32 19.56 9.26
C TYR A 214 -2.76 19.07 7.92
N VAL A 215 -3.60 18.43 7.10
CA VAL A 215 -3.22 17.98 5.76
C VAL A 215 -2.91 19.16 4.86
N ASP A 216 -3.74 20.20 4.86
CA ASP A 216 -3.52 21.41 4.05
C ASP A 216 -2.23 22.13 4.44
N GLU A 217 -1.86 22.13 5.73
CA GLU A 217 -0.60 22.69 6.23
C GLU A 217 0.65 21.85 5.87
N THR A 218 0.50 20.52 5.80
CA THR A 218 1.63 19.58 5.68
C THR A 218 1.85 19.04 4.27
N ALA A 219 0.82 19.12 3.41
CA ALA A 219 0.83 18.59 2.05
C ALA A 219 2.05 19.07 1.25
N THR A 220 2.83 18.13 0.71
CA THR A 220 3.87 18.45 -0.30
C THR A 220 3.22 18.68 -1.66
N TRP A 221 2.17 17.91 -1.94
CA TRP A 221 1.26 18.11 -3.06
C TRP A 221 -0.18 18.03 -2.56
N ARG A 222 -1.05 18.89 -3.07
CA ARG A 222 -2.47 19.00 -2.73
C ARG A 222 -3.26 19.26 -4.01
N SER A 223 -4.28 18.46 -4.28
CA SER A 223 -5.20 18.67 -5.40
C SER A 223 -6.15 19.85 -5.14
N ASP A 224 -6.73 20.41 -6.19
CA ASP A 224 -7.84 21.39 -6.09
C ASP A 224 -9.18 20.76 -5.64
N LYS A 225 -9.23 19.43 -5.47
CA LYS A 225 -10.43 18.74 -4.98
C LYS A 225 -10.84 19.22 -3.60
N VAL A 226 -12.10 19.63 -3.50
CA VAL A 226 -12.75 19.97 -2.23
C VAL A 226 -13.07 18.68 -1.47
N VAL A 227 -12.51 18.57 -0.26
CA VAL A 227 -12.75 17.47 0.67
C VAL A 227 -13.40 18.07 1.91
N SER A 228 -14.57 17.56 2.28
CA SER A 228 -15.32 17.99 3.46
C SER A 228 -15.03 17.09 4.66
N ALA A 229 -15.28 17.59 5.88
CA ALA A 229 -15.12 16.81 7.10
C ALA A 229 -16.01 15.55 7.14
N SER A 230 -17.10 15.51 6.38
CA SER A 230 -17.97 14.33 6.27
C SER A 230 -17.49 13.27 5.29
N ASP A 231 -16.55 13.60 4.40
CA ASP A 231 -16.07 12.66 3.39
C ASP A 231 -15.14 11.63 4.02
N LYS A 232 -15.34 10.36 3.69
CA LYS A 232 -14.44 9.28 4.14
C LYS A 232 -13.14 9.34 3.36
N VAL A 233 -12.04 9.09 4.05
CA VAL A 233 -10.70 9.10 3.48
C VAL A 233 -9.98 7.79 3.73
N MET A 234 -8.99 7.50 2.89
CA MET A 234 -8.05 6.41 3.08
C MET A 234 -6.62 6.96 3.06
N THR A 235 -5.83 6.56 4.05
CA THR A 235 -4.42 6.86 4.18
C THR A 235 -3.59 5.66 3.74
N LEU A 236 -2.83 5.78 2.65
CA LEU A 236 -1.75 4.84 2.33
C LEU A 236 -0.47 5.36 2.97
N SER A 237 0.05 4.63 3.95
CA SER A 237 1.24 5.01 4.69
C SER A 237 2.34 3.99 4.49
N THR A 238 3.49 4.45 3.97
CA THR A 238 4.69 3.63 4.12
C THR A 238 5.01 3.45 5.60
N CYS A 239 5.38 2.25 6.06
CA CYS A 239 5.92 2.02 7.39
C CYS A 239 7.38 2.55 7.49
N HIS A 240 8.31 1.76 8.02
CA HIS A 240 9.69 2.17 8.28
C HIS A 240 10.59 1.99 7.06
N GLY A 241 11.49 2.94 6.81
CA GLY A 241 12.71 2.72 6.02
C GLY A 241 13.89 2.55 6.98
N LEU A 242 14.79 1.58 6.75
CA LEU A 242 15.94 1.17 7.59
C LEU A 242 16.75 2.27 8.33
N HIS A 243 16.66 3.54 7.95
CA HIS A 243 17.42 4.66 8.51
C HIS A 243 16.59 5.95 8.74
N SER A 244 15.26 5.92 8.67
CA SER A 244 14.43 7.09 9.00
C SER A 244 13.03 6.73 9.52
N ASN A 245 12.52 7.58 10.41
CA ASN A 245 11.13 7.55 10.87
C ASN A 245 10.17 8.25 9.90
N ASN A 246 10.64 8.63 8.71
CA ASN A 246 9.81 9.27 7.72
C ASN A 246 8.79 8.28 7.17
N ARG A 247 7.60 8.81 6.88
CA ARG A 247 6.44 8.10 6.34
C ARG A 247 5.96 8.89 5.13
N THR A 248 6.06 8.32 3.93
CA THR A 248 5.35 8.82 2.76
C THR A 248 3.88 8.49 2.93
N ILE A 249 3.04 9.51 2.83
CA ILE A 249 1.59 9.45 2.99
C ILE A 249 0.93 9.83 1.67
N ILE A 250 -0.01 9.01 1.23
CA ILE A 250 -0.98 9.32 0.17
C ILE A 250 -2.36 9.32 0.82
N LEU A 251 -3.13 10.39 0.62
CA LEU A 251 -4.51 10.47 1.06
C LEU A 251 -5.44 10.45 -0.14
N GLY A 252 -6.36 9.50 -0.15
CA GLY A 252 -7.49 9.45 -1.06
C GLY A 252 -8.80 9.77 -0.35
N VAL A 253 -9.70 10.48 -1.03
CA VAL A 253 -11.08 10.68 -0.59
C VAL A 253 -11.98 9.73 -1.35
N LEU A 254 -12.92 9.09 -0.66
CA LEU A 254 -13.86 8.15 -1.26
C LEU A 254 -14.77 8.90 -2.24
N VAL A 255 -14.83 8.44 -3.49
CA VAL A 255 -15.63 9.08 -4.55
C VAL A 255 -16.73 8.18 -5.12
N ALA A 256 -16.53 6.86 -5.08
CA ALA A 256 -17.54 5.88 -5.45
C ALA A 256 -17.36 4.60 -4.63
N SER A 257 -18.47 3.90 -4.39
CA SER A 257 -18.45 2.56 -3.83
C SER A 257 -19.60 1.75 -4.39
N GLU A 258 -19.36 0.49 -4.72
CA GLU A 258 -20.35 -0.40 -5.34
C GLU A 258 -20.31 -1.77 -4.71
N ASP A 259 -21.47 -2.42 -4.67
CA ASP A 259 -21.57 -3.82 -4.22
C ASP A 259 -21.01 -4.74 -5.32
N ARG A 260 -20.50 -5.92 -4.93
CA ARG A 260 -19.86 -6.87 -5.84
C ARG A 260 -20.35 -8.30 -5.66
#